data_AF-A0AAP1WE83-F1
#
_entry.id   AF-A0AAP1WE83-F1
#
_cell.length_a   1.000
_cell.length_b   1.000
_cell.length_c   1.000
_cell.angle_alpha   90.00
_cell.angle_beta   90.00
_cell.angle_gamma   90.00
#
_symmetry.space_group_name_H-M   'P 1'
#
loop_
_entity.id
_entity.type
_entity.pdbx_description
1 polymer ?
#
loop_
_entity_poly.entity_id
_entity_poly.type
_entity_poly.pdbx_seq_one_letter_code
_entity_poly.pdbx_strand_id
1 'polypeptide(L)'
;AFMDVPPPQGTDEFGNLQLPLLNPVRDATLAYGDYRDHGFLADMGLYQGARVGPYVEQTYIQLLEQRYLPSLMNGLIRDLNIAPPESEEKLAVLRVVRMMEDKSGRNNEAVKQYMARRWSNEFHGQRDIQAQLMAHLDYALEHTDWHAQRQSCDSDAVSRWPPYDKPIINAQQELSKLPIYQRVYQTLRTKALSVLPADLNLRDQVGPTFDNVFVAGNDEKLVIPQFLTRYGLQSYFVKQREGLVELTALDSWVLNLTQSVAYSEADREEIQRHIT
;
A
#
# COMPACT_ATOMS: atom_id res chain seq x y z
N ALA A 1 6.54 28.44 -16.04
CA ALA A 1 6.88 27.29 -16.90
C ALA A 1 7.03 26.04 -16.02
N PHE A 2 6.79 24.83 -16.54
CA PHE A 2 6.97 23.56 -15.80
C PHE A 2 8.37 23.44 -15.13
N MET A 3 9.35 24.18 -15.66
CA MET A 3 10.73 24.28 -15.17
C MET A 3 10.93 25.24 -13.98
N ASP A 4 9.91 25.98 -13.55
CA ASP A 4 10.03 26.98 -12.47
C ASP A 4 9.61 26.45 -11.08
N VAL A 5 9.18 25.19 -10.98
CA VAL A 5 8.89 24.56 -9.69
C VAL A 5 10.21 24.07 -9.09
N PRO A 6 10.75 24.70 -8.03
CA PRO A 6 12.00 24.27 -7.45
C PRO A 6 11.87 22.84 -6.90
N PRO A 7 12.91 22.00 -7.02
CA PRO A 7 12.88 20.67 -6.42
C PRO A 7 12.65 20.81 -4.92
N PRO A 8 11.82 19.94 -4.33
CA PRO A 8 11.49 20.03 -2.92
C PRO A 8 12.76 19.92 -2.06
N GLN A 9 12.83 20.75 -1.01
CA GLN A 9 13.95 20.75 -0.07
C GLN A 9 13.70 19.73 1.05
N GLY A 10 14.70 18.89 1.33
CA GLY A 10 14.61 17.82 2.33
C GLY A 10 14.17 16.46 1.75
N THR A 11 14.16 15.44 2.59
CA THR A 11 13.66 14.10 2.22
C THR A 11 12.14 14.09 2.32
N ASP A 12 11.46 13.92 1.20
CA ASP A 12 10.01 13.72 1.17
C ASP A 12 9.68 12.26 1.52
N GLU A 13 8.93 12.03 2.58
CA GLU A 13 8.57 10.70 3.11
C GLU A 13 7.09 10.36 2.97
N PHE A 14 6.31 11.31 2.44
CA PHE A 14 4.86 11.18 2.30
C PHE A 14 4.37 11.51 0.88
N GLY A 15 5.24 12.04 0.02
CA GLY A 15 4.96 12.39 -1.38
C GLY A 15 4.35 13.77 -1.56
N ASN A 16 4.05 14.49 -0.48
CA ASN A 16 3.31 15.75 -0.53
C ASN A 16 4.14 16.87 -1.17
N LEU A 17 5.47 16.82 -1.06
CA LEU A 17 6.34 17.81 -1.68
C LEU A 17 6.45 17.62 -3.20
N GLN A 18 6.01 16.47 -3.73
CA GLN A 18 5.95 16.22 -5.17
C GLN A 18 4.66 16.75 -5.84
N LEU A 19 3.61 17.03 -5.06
CA LEU A 19 2.29 17.44 -5.59
C LEU A 19 2.34 18.65 -6.54
N PRO A 20 3.07 19.74 -6.23
CA PRO A 20 3.13 20.90 -7.13
C PRO A 20 3.71 20.57 -8.52
N LEU A 21 4.57 19.55 -8.59
CA LEU A 21 5.16 19.08 -9.84
C LEU A 21 4.29 18.04 -10.54
N LEU A 22 3.62 17.16 -9.78
CA LEU A 22 2.81 16.07 -10.30
C LEU A 22 1.43 16.54 -10.80
N ASN A 23 0.76 17.44 -10.07
CA ASN A 23 -0.60 17.86 -10.38
C ASN A 23 -0.76 18.41 -11.81
N PRO A 24 0.10 19.35 -12.29
CA PRO A 24 -0.07 19.87 -13.65
C PRO A 24 0.12 18.81 -14.74
N VAL A 25 1.01 17.85 -14.53
CA VAL A 25 1.27 16.77 -15.49
C VAL A 25 0.11 15.77 -15.49
N ARG A 26 -0.44 15.45 -14.32
CA ARG A 26 -1.66 14.65 -14.21
C ARG A 26 -2.83 15.33 -14.90
N ASP A 27 -3.05 16.62 -14.64
CA ASP A 27 -4.15 17.38 -15.25
C ASP A 27 -4.01 17.42 -16.77
N ALA A 28 -2.79 17.61 -17.28
CA ALA A 28 -2.51 17.49 -18.71
C ALA A 28 -2.79 16.06 -19.22
N THR A 29 -2.35 15.03 -18.49
CA THR A 29 -2.59 13.62 -18.85
C THR A 29 -4.08 13.31 -18.95
N LEU A 30 -4.89 13.80 -18.00
CA LEU A 30 -6.34 13.62 -18.02
C LEU A 30 -7.02 14.44 -19.13
N ALA A 31 -6.57 15.69 -19.35
CA ALA A 31 -7.13 16.56 -20.38
C ALA A 31 -6.85 16.07 -21.81
N TYR A 32 -5.69 15.43 -22.03
CA TYR A 32 -5.34 14.83 -23.32
C TYR A 32 -5.73 13.35 -23.41
N GLY A 33 -5.94 12.67 -22.28
CA GLY A 33 -6.17 11.23 -22.09
C GLY A 33 -7.54 10.72 -22.55
N ASP A 34 -8.50 11.60 -22.79
CA ASP A 34 -9.82 11.29 -23.38
C ASP A 34 -9.73 10.96 -24.89
N TYR A 35 -8.55 10.60 -25.40
CA TYR A 35 -8.35 10.15 -26.78
C TYR A 35 -8.85 8.72 -27.04
N ARG A 36 -9.13 7.96 -25.97
CA ARG A 36 -9.68 6.59 -26.06
C ARG A 36 -11.18 6.58 -26.35
N ASP A 37 -11.90 7.66 -26.07
CA ASP A 37 -13.33 7.79 -26.38
C ASP A 37 -13.49 8.58 -27.68
N HIS A 38 -13.74 7.86 -28.79
CA HIS A 38 -13.89 8.47 -30.11
C HIS A 38 -15.25 9.19 -30.23
N GLY A 39 -15.36 10.37 -29.64
CA GLY A 39 -16.44 11.31 -29.93
C GLY A 39 -16.31 11.84 -31.36
N PHE A 40 -17.42 11.81 -32.10
CA PHE A 40 -17.59 12.19 -33.53
C PHE A 40 -17.09 13.61 -33.93
N LEU A 41 -16.54 14.38 -32.98
CA LEU A 41 -16.02 15.74 -33.17
C LEU A 41 -14.49 15.82 -33.37
N ALA A 42 -13.75 14.71 -33.24
CA ALA A 42 -12.30 14.67 -33.48
C ALA A 42 -11.89 14.94 -34.94
N ASP A 43 -12.84 14.83 -35.89
CA ASP A 43 -12.60 15.00 -37.33
C ASP A 43 -12.54 16.46 -37.82
N MET A 44 -12.72 17.46 -36.96
CA MET A 44 -12.57 18.88 -37.33
C MET A 44 -11.13 19.41 -37.16
N GLY A 45 -10.13 18.61 -37.53
CA GLY A 45 -8.80 19.07 -37.98
C GLY A 45 -7.88 19.81 -36.99
N LEU A 46 -8.30 20.07 -35.74
CA LEU A 46 -7.51 20.79 -34.73
C LEU A 46 -7.11 19.92 -33.52
N TYR A 47 -7.54 18.66 -33.46
CA TYR A 47 -7.25 17.78 -32.34
C TYR A 47 -5.94 16.98 -32.56
N GLN A 48 -4.85 17.39 -31.91
CA GLN A 48 -3.58 16.63 -31.89
C GLN A 48 -3.50 15.59 -30.76
N GLY A 49 -4.61 15.31 -30.06
CA GLY A 49 -4.64 14.45 -28.87
C GLY A 49 -4.10 13.04 -29.08
N ALA A 50 -4.26 12.46 -30.27
CA ALA A 50 -3.75 11.12 -30.60
C ALA A 50 -2.21 11.02 -30.66
N ARG A 51 -1.49 12.13 -30.85
CA ARG A 51 -0.01 12.15 -30.85
C ARG A 51 0.58 12.64 -29.54
N VAL A 52 -0.13 13.54 -28.85
CA VAL A 52 0.34 14.19 -27.62
C VAL A 52 0.00 13.36 -26.38
N GLY A 53 -1.16 12.67 -26.37
CA GLY A 53 -1.65 11.87 -25.24
C GLY A 53 -0.61 10.85 -24.71
N PRO A 54 -0.10 9.92 -25.54
CA PRO A 54 0.88 8.93 -25.09
C PRO A 54 2.19 9.54 -24.56
N TYR A 55 2.62 10.69 -25.09
CA TYR A 55 3.83 11.36 -24.62
C TYR A 55 3.64 12.00 -23.25
N VAL A 56 2.48 12.64 -23.02
CA VAL A 56 2.14 13.26 -21.74
C VAL A 56 1.94 12.20 -20.66
N GLU A 57 1.26 11.09 -20.99
CA GLU A 57 1.12 9.94 -20.10
C GLU A 57 2.48 9.33 -19.72
N GLN A 58 3.37 9.10 -20.71
CA GLN A 58 4.71 8.57 -20.42
C GLN A 58 5.52 9.53 -19.53
N THR A 59 5.39 10.84 -19.75
CA THR A 59 6.03 11.86 -18.91
C THR A 59 5.51 11.80 -17.48
N TYR A 60 4.20 11.60 -17.31
CA TYR A 60 3.59 11.44 -16.00
C TYR A 60 4.09 10.18 -15.27
N ILE A 61 4.12 9.02 -15.96
CA ILE A 61 4.66 7.77 -15.42
C ILE A 61 6.13 7.93 -15.00
N GLN A 62 6.97 8.54 -15.86
CA GLN A 62 8.37 8.81 -15.53
C GLN A 62 8.50 9.68 -14.28
N LEU A 63 7.66 10.71 -14.15
CA LEU A 63 7.70 11.58 -12.98
C LEU A 63 7.27 10.85 -11.70
N LEU A 64 6.27 9.97 -11.79
CA LEU A 64 5.86 9.10 -10.68
C LEU A 64 7.02 8.19 -10.26
N GLU A 65 7.71 7.56 -11.20
CA GLU A 65 8.82 6.64 -10.94
C GLU A 65 10.10 7.32 -10.46
N GLN A 66 10.38 8.53 -10.93
CA GLN A 66 11.61 9.23 -10.58
C GLN A 66 11.49 10.01 -9.27
N ARG A 67 10.28 10.39 -8.85
CA ARG A 67 10.08 11.30 -7.71
C ARG A 67 9.04 10.83 -6.72
N TYR A 68 7.84 10.50 -7.17
CA TYR A 68 6.73 10.17 -6.26
C TYR A 68 6.96 8.85 -5.53
N LEU A 69 7.17 7.75 -6.27
CA LEU A 69 7.40 6.43 -5.69
C LEU A 69 8.67 6.40 -4.81
N PRO A 70 9.81 7.01 -5.19
CA PRO A 70 10.97 7.10 -4.31
C PRO A 70 10.67 7.85 -3.00
N SER A 71 9.85 8.90 -3.04
CA SER A 71 9.43 9.61 -1.83
C SER A 71 8.62 8.71 -0.88
N LEU A 72 7.63 7.98 -1.41
CA LEU A 72 6.85 7.04 -0.59
C LEU A 72 7.73 5.92 -0.04
N MET A 73 8.63 5.38 -0.87
CA MET A 73 9.56 4.32 -0.47
C MET A 73 10.53 4.79 0.61
N ASN A 74 11.03 6.02 0.56
CA ASN A 74 11.87 6.58 1.62
C ASN A 74 11.14 6.57 2.97
N GLY A 75 9.87 6.99 2.99
CA GLY A 75 9.04 6.95 4.18
C GLY A 75 8.77 5.52 4.68
N LEU A 76 8.42 4.61 3.78
CA LEU A 76 8.19 3.21 4.14
C LEU A 76 9.46 2.52 4.65
N ILE A 77 10.63 2.82 4.10
CA ILE A 77 11.90 2.27 4.60
C ILE A 77 12.27 2.87 5.96
N ARG A 78 11.95 4.14 6.22
CA ARG A 78 12.05 4.70 7.58
C ARG A 78 11.17 3.90 8.55
N ASP A 79 9.88 3.74 8.23
CA ASP A 79 8.94 2.98 9.06
C ASP A 79 9.44 1.55 9.31
N LEU A 80 9.94 0.89 8.26
CA LEU A 80 10.47 -0.47 8.33
C LEU A 80 11.63 -0.59 9.31
N ASN A 81 12.49 0.43 9.37
CA ASN A 81 13.65 0.46 10.24
C ASN A 81 13.31 0.79 11.70
N ILE A 82 12.26 1.58 11.95
CA ILE A 82 11.85 1.96 13.32
C ILE A 82 10.84 1.00 13.94
N ALA A 83 10.11 0.24 13.10
CA ALA A 83 9.11 -0.70 13.57
C ALA A 83 9.73 -1.73 14.54
N PRO A 84 9.03 -2.11 15.62
CA PRO A 84 9.56 -3.04 16.61
C PRO A 84 10.00 -4.37 15.95
N PRO A 85 11.08 -5.00 16.43
CA PRO A 85 11.54 -6.26 15.87
C PRO A 85 10.45 -7.33 15.90
N GLU A 86 10.39 -8.16 14.86
CA GLU A 86 9.47 -9.31 14.78
C GLU A 86 7.96 -8.95 14.93
N SER A 87 7.62 -7.68 14.70
CA SER A 87 6.27 -7.15 14.92
C SER A 87 5.36 -7.25 13.69
N GLU A 88 4.05 -7.25 13.96
CA GLU A 88 3.01 -7.11 12.93
C GLU A 88 3.18 -5.82 12.12
N GLU A 89 3.56 -4.73 12.79
CA GLU A 89 3.81 -3.43 12.15
C GLU A 89 4.93 -3.52 11.11
N LYS A 90 6.07 -4.12 11.49
CA LYS A 90 7.20 -4.30 10.59
C LYS A 90 6.85 -5.18 9.39
N LEU A 91 6.10 -6.25 9.63
CA LEU A 91 5.62 -7.13 8.56
C LEU A 91 4.64 -6.39 7.63
N ALA A 92 3.71 -5.60 8.16
CA ALA A 92 2.79 -4.80 7.36
C ALA A 92 3.52 -3.78 6.48
N VAL A 93 4.51 -3.07 7.02
CA VAL A 93 5.35 -2.14 6.24
C VAL A 93 6.07 -2.89 5.12
N LEU A 94 6.70 -4.03 5.42
CA LEU A 94 7.42 -4.83 4.43
C LEU A 94 6.50 -5.30 3.30
N ARG A 95 5.26 -5.72 3.61
CA ARG A 95 4.27 -6.08 2.59
C ARG A 95 4.03 -4.93 1.63
N VAL A 96 3.79 -3.73 2.14
CA VAL A 96 3.53 -2.55 1.30
C VAL A 96 4.75 -2.21 0.46
N VAL A 97 5.96 -2.24 1.03
CA VAL A 97 7.20 -2.03 0.27
C VAL A 97 7.32 -3.02 -0.90
N ARG A 98 7.08 -4.32 -0.66
CA ARG A 98 7.13 -5.35 -1.70
C ARG A 98 6.03 -5.17 -2.75
N MET A 99 4.80 -4.81 -2.33
CA MET A 99 3.69 -4.55 -3.25
C MET A 99 3.89 -3.27 -4.07
N MET A 100 4.57 -2.26 -3.53
CA MET A 100 4.94 -1.05 -4.28
C MET A 100 5.96 -1.38 -5.38
N GLU A 101 6.92 -2.25 -5.07
CA GLU A 101 8.00 -2.64 -5.97
C GLU A 101 7.58 -3.62 -7.08
N ASP A 102 6.92 -4.73 -6.72
CA ASP A 102 6.70 -5.88 -7.60
C ASP A 102 5.20 -6.13 -7.83
N LYS A 103 4.77 -5.98 -9.08
CA LYS A 103 3.36 -6.08 -9.48
C LYS A 103 2.80 -7.50 -9.33
N SER A 104 3.64 -8.54 -9.35
CA SER A 104 3.19 -9.94 -9.35
C SER A 104 2.45 -10.37 -8.07
N GLY A 105 2.80 -9.79 -6.92
CA GLY A 105 2.14 -10.00 -5.63
C GLY A 105 1.37 -8.78 -5.13
N ARG A 106 1.19 -7.76 -5.97
CA ARG A 106 0.59 -6.48 -5.58
C ARG A 106 -0.92 -6.61 -5.37
N ASN A 107 -1.37 -6.12 -4.22
CA ASN A 107 -2.79 -5.84 -3.95
C ASN A 107 -2.97 -4.32 -3.82
N ASN A 108 -3.53 -3.68 -4.85
CA ASN A 108 -3.65 -2.22 -4.90
C ASN A 108 -4.47 -1.67 -3.73
N GLU A 109 -5.57 -2.31 -3.36
CA GLU A 109 -6.42 -1.84 -2.25
C GLU A 109 -5.71 -1.92 -0.90
N ALA A 110 -4.93 -2.98 -0.65
CA ALA A 110 -4.15 -3.10 0.59
C ALA A 110 -3.10 -1.98 0.70
N VAL A 111 -2.40 -1.66 -0.40
CA VAL A 111 -1.44 -0.56 -0.45
C VAL A 111 -2.14 0.78 -0.22
N LYS A 112 -3.25 1.04 -0.93
CA LYS A 112 -4.02 2.28 -0.79
C LYS A 112 -4.54 2.48 0.63
N GLN A 113 -5.09 1.45 1.26
CA GLN A 113 -5.59 1.55 2.64
C GLN A 113 -4.48 1.83 3.65
N TYR A 114 -3.32 1.18 3.50
CA TYR A 114 -2.17 1.44 4.35
C TYR A 114 -1.71 2.90 4.21
N MET A 115 -1.53 3.37 2.98
CA MET A 115 -1.10 4.74 2.70
C MET A 115 -2.14 5.78 3.13
N ALA A 116 -3.44 5.50 2.97
CA ALA A 116 -4.51 6.35 3.46
C ALA A 116 -4.43 6.54 4.98
N ARG A 117 -4.19 5.47 5.74
CA ARG A 117 -4.00 5.56 7.21
C ARG A 117 -2.76 6.37 7.55
N ARG A 118 -1.64 6.11 6.87
CA ARG A 118 -0.39 6.87 7.04
C ARG A 118 -0.60 8.37 6.80
N TRP A 119 -1.25 8.74 5.70
CA TRP A 119 -1.55 10.14 5.38
C TRP A 119 -2.62 10.77 6.28
N SER A 120 -3.60 10.00 6.76
CA SER A 120 -4.58 10.51 7.72
C SER A 120 -3.94 10.89 9.07
N ASN A 121 -2.89 10.19 9.47
CA ASN A 121 -2.14 10.51 10.69
C ASN A 121 -1.30 11.78 10.52
N GLU A 122 -0.59 11.91 9.39
CA GLU A 122 0.31 13.05 9.13
C GLU A 122 -0.46 14.31 8.74
N PHE A 123 -1.40 14.19 7.79
CA PHE A 123 -2.14 15.31 7.20
C PHE A 123 -3.55 15.43 7.78
N HIS A 124 -3.66 15.35 9.12
CA HIS A 124 -4.95 15.41 9.80
C HIS A 124 -5.74 16.68 9.40
N GLY A 125 -6.98 16.50 8.95
CA GLY A 125 -7.85 17.60 8.48
C GLY A 125 -7.55 18.14 7.09
N GLN A 126 -6.44 17.74 6.44
CA GLN A 126 -6.03 18.22 5.11
C GLN A 126 -6.51 17.27 4.00
N ARG A 127 -7.83 17.18 3.82
CA ARG A 127 -8.48 16.23 2.89
C ARG A 127 -7.99 16.35 1.45
N ASP A 128 -7.75 17.58 0.98
CA ASP A 128 -7.34 17.82 -0.41
C ASP A 128 -5.95 17.22 -0.71
N ILE A 129 -5.01 17.33 0.22
CA ILE A 129 -3.67 16.73 0.09
C ILE A 129 -3.79 15.19 0.08
N GLN A 130 -4.57 14.62 1.00
CA GLN A 130 -4.77 13.17 1.06
C GLN A 130 -5.40 12.63 -0.25
N ALA A 131 -6.38 13.35 -0.82
CA ALA A 131 -7.02 12.97 -2.07
C ALA A 131 -6.08 13.06 -3.27
N GLN A 132 -5.24 14.10 -3.35
CA GLN A 132 -4.25 14.24 -4.42
C GLN A 132 -3.19 13.14 -4.35
N LEU A 133 -2.64 12.89 -3.16
CA LEU A 133 -1.70 11.79 -2.94
C LEU A 133 -2.31 10.45 -3.35
N MET A 134 -3.54 10.16 -2.93
CA MET A 134 -4.23 8.93 -3.30
C MET A 134 -4.39 8.79 -4.82
N ALA A 135 -4.76 9.86 -5.52
CA ALA A 135 -4.93 9.82 -6.97
C ALA A 135 -3.62 9.52 -7.72
N HIS A 136 -2.49 10.05 -7.26
CA HIS A 136 -1.18 9.74 -7.83
C HIS A 136 -0.75 8.31 -7.52
N LEU A 137 -0.99 7.83 -6.30
CA LEU A 137 -0.69 6.45 -5.92
C LEU A 137 -1.52 5.44 -6.72
N ASP A 138 -2.82 5.67 -6.88
CA ASP A 138 -3.71 4.79 -7.65
C ASP A 138 -3.20 4.64 -9.09
N TYR A 139 -2.89 5.76 -9.75
CA TYR A 139 -2.32 5.74 -11.09
C TYR A 139 -0.97 5.02 -11.15
N ALA A 140 -0.08 5.28 -10.19
CA ALA A 140 1.23 4.64 -10.15
C ALA A 140 1.10 3.11 -10.00
N LEU A 141 0.23 2.63 -9.10
CA LEU A 141 0.03 1.20 -8.86
C LEU A 141 -0.56 0.46 -10.08
N GLU A 142 -1.27 1.15 -10.96
CA GLU A 142 -1.78 0.56 -12.20
C GLU A 142 -0.68 0.46 -13.28
N HIS A 143 0.18 1.48 -13.38
CA HIS A 143 1.04 1.71 -14.54
C HIS A 143 2.53 1.38 -14.33
N THR A 144 2.99 1.12 -13.10
CA THR A 144 4.42 0.87 -12.83
C THR A 144 4.71 -0.56 -12.35
N ASP A 145 5.92 -1.05 -12.65
CA ASP A 145 6.46 -2.32 -12.14
C ASP A 145 8.00 -2.22 -12.06
N TRP A 146 8.50 -1.69 -10.94
CA TRP A 146 9.93 -1.50 -10.73
C TRP A 146 10.69 -2.81 -10.72
N HIS A 147 10.09 -3.90 -10.21
CA HIS A 147 10.72 -5.21 -10.22
C HIS A 147 10.92 -5.70 -11.67
N ALA A 148 9.88 -5.67 -12.51
CA ALA A 148 10.00 -6.06 -13.92
C ALA A 148 11.00 -5.17 -14.68
N GLN A 149 10.98 -3.86 -14.45
CA GLN A 149 11.94 -2.93 -15.04
C GLN A 149 13.39 -3.28 -14.70
N ARG A 150 13.67 -3.59 -13.43
CA ARG A 150 15.00 -4.04 -13.00
C ARG A 150 15.39 -5.38 -13.62
N GLN A 151 14.45 -6.31 -13.75
CA GLN A 151 14.69 -7.59 -14.45
C GLN A 151 15.02 -7.39 -15.94
N SER A 152 14.43 -6.39 -16.59
CA SER A 152 14.77 -5.99 -17.96
C SER A 152 16.04 -5.13 -18.08
N CYS A 153 16.79 -4.95 -16.99
CA CYS A 153 17.99 -4.11 -16.92
C CYS A 153 17.75 -2.64 -17.31
N ASP A 154 16.57 -2.10 -16.98
CA ASP A 154 16.32 -0.67 -17.12
C ASP A 154 17.31 0.12 -16.25
N SER A 155 18.14 0.96 -16.87
CA SER A 155 19.24 1.67 -16.18
C SER A 155 18.75 2.58 -15.07
N ASP A 156 17.57 3.14 -15.27
CA ASP A 156 16.95 4.13 -14.42
C ASP A 156 16.40 3.46 -13.15
N ALA A 157 15.66 2.37 -13.29
CA ALA A 157 15.16 1.56 -12.18
C ALA A 157 16.31 0.89 -11.39
N VAL A 158 17.33 0.37 -12.09
CA VAL A 158 18.49 -0.28 -11.45
C VAL A 158 19.31 0.72 -10.63
N SER A 159 19.51 1.94 -11.13
CA SER A 159 20.32 2.95 -10.42
C SER A 159 19.62 3.55 -9.19
N ARG A 160 18.28 3.58 -9.16
CA ARG A 160 17.48 4.13 -8.05
C ARG A 160 17.22 3.14 -6.91
N TRP A 161 17.25 1.83 -7.17
CA TRP A 161 16.96 0.79 -6.18
C TRP A 161 17.94 0.63 -5.00
N PRO A 162 19.27 0.86 -5.13
CA PRO A 162 20.26 0.50 -4.10
C PRO A 162 19.96 0.97 -2.66
N PRO A 163 19.36 2.15 -2.40
CA PRO A 163 19.02 2.58 -1.05
C PRO A 163 18.01 1.67 -0.33
N TYR A 164 17.19 0.90 -1.07
CA TYR A 164 16.09 0.11 -0.52
C TYR A 164 16.46 -1.36 -0.30
N ASP A 165 17.48 -1.85 -1.01
CA ASP A 165 17.84 -3.26 -1.08
C ASP A 165 18.17 -3.86 0.30
N LYS A 166 19.15 -3.25 1.00
CA LYS A 166 19.62 -3.77 2.29
C LYS A 166 18.56 -3.72 3.40
N PRO A 167 17.79 -2.62 3.61
CA PRO A 167 16.70 -2.62 4.58
C PRO A 167 15.65 -3.71 4.34
N ILE A 168 15.27 -3.93 3.08
CA ILE A 168 14.29 -4.96 2.70
C ILE A 168 14.84 -6.36 3.03
N ILE A 169 16.05 -6.68 2.58
CA ILE A 169 16.68 -7.99 2.84
C ILE A 169 16.80 -8.25 4.35
N ASN A 170 17.21 -7.25 5.13
CA ASN A 170 17.33 -7.39 6.57
C ASN A 170 15.97 -7.69 7.22
N ALA A 171 14.91 -6.96 6.83
CA ALA A 171 13.57 -7.20 7.34
C ALA A 171 13.04 -8.58 6.94
N GLN A 172 13.31 -9.04 5.71
CA GLN A 172 12.96 -10.39 5.25
C GLN A 172 13.66 -11.48 6.07
N GLN A 173 14.97 -11.33 6.32
CA GLN A 173 15.75 -12.26 7.15
C GLN A 173 15.30 -12.28 8.61
N GLU A 174 14.92 -11.12 9.15
CA GLU A 174 14.38 -11.03 10.52
C GLU A 174 13.02 -11.71 10.62
N LEU A 175 12.06 -11.32 9.76
CA LEU A 175 10.68 -11.78 9.83
C LEU A 175 10.51 -13.24 9.39
N SER A 176 11.45 -13.80 8.61
CA SER A 176 11.44 -15.23 8.27
C SER A 176 11.73 -16.16 9.45
N LYS A 177 12.27 -15.62 10.55
CA LYS A 177 12.45 -16.38 11.81
C LYS A 177 11.13 -16.63 12.52
N LEU A 178 10.08 -15.85 12.22
CA LEU A 178 8.77 -16.03 12.81
C LEU A 178 8.13 -17.34 12.31
N PRO A 179 7.56 -18.16 13.22
CA PRO A 179 6.77 -19.31 12.82
C PRO A 179 5.64 -18.90 11.85
N ILE A 180 5.35 -19.75 10.87
CA ILE A 180 4.34 -19.49 9.83
C ILE A 180 3.00 -19.04 10.45
N TYR A 181 2.55 -19.68 11.54
CA TYR A 181 1.27 -19.34 12.20
C TYR A 181 1.24 -17.93 12.76
N GLN A 182 2.35 -17.46 13.33
CA GLN A 182 2.43 -16.10 13.85
C GLN A 182 2.31 -15.09 12.70
N ARG A 183 2.98 -15.36 11.57
CA ARG A 183 2.87 -14.53 10.37
C ARG A 183 1.45 -14.52 9.81
N VAL A 184 0.86 -15.70 9.61
CA VAL A 184 -0.51 -15.86 9.12
C VAL A 184 -1.53 -15.16 10.03
N TYR A 185 -1.38 -15.28 11.36
CA TYR A 185 -2.23 -14.57 12.32
C TYR A 185 -2.11 -13.05 12.17
N GLN A 186 -0.89 -12.53 12.07
CA GLN A 186 -0.64 -11.11 11.81
C GLN A 186 -1.27 -10.66 10.47
N THR A 187 -1.22 -11.49 9.42
CA THR A 187 -1.86 -11.23 8.13
C THR A 187 -3.37 -11.14 8.25
N LEU A 188 -3.98 -12.10 8.94
CA LEU A 188 -5.43 -12.15 9.17
C LEU A 188 -5.89 -10.91 9.93
N ARG A 189 -5.19 -10.56 11.01
CA ARG A 189 -5.50 -9.40 11.82
C ARG A 189 -5.38 -8.09 11.03
N THR A 190 -4.31 -7.94 10.25
CA THR A 190 -4.12 -6.75 9.39
C THR A 190 -5.21 -6.67 8.30
N LYS A 191 -5.50 -7.77 7.58
CA LYS A 191 -6.56 -7.78 6.55
C LYS A 191 -7.95 -7.57 7.15
N ALA A 192 -8.19 -7.95 8.40
CA ALA A 192 -9.46 -7.73 9.04
C ALA A 192 -9.83 -6.24 9.12
N LEU A 193 -8.84 -5.34 9.21
CA LEU A 193 -9.06 -3.89 9.27
C LEU A 193 -9.77 -3.32 8.03
N SER A 194 -9.71 -4.01 6.89
CA SER A 194 -10.34 -3.57 5.65
C SER A 194 -11.70 -4.20 5.36
N VAL A 195 -12.01 -5.31 6.05
CA VAL A 195 -13.22 -6.10 5.83
C VAL A 195 -14.20 -5.93 6.97
N LEU A 196 -13.70 -5.85 8.20
CA LEU A 196 -14.52 -5.67 9.38
C LEU A 196 -14.91 -4.19 9.55
N PRO A 197 -16.07 -3.91 10.16
CA PRO A 197 -16.43 -2.56 10.54
C PRO A 197 -15.44 -2.01 11.59
N ALA A 198 -15.57 -0.72 11.86
CA ALA A 198 -14.76 -0.02 12.86
C ALA A 198 -14.78 -0.72 14.22
N ASP A 199 -13.73 -0.49 14.99
CA ASP A 199 -13.53 -1.09 16.31
C ASP A 199 -14.69 -0.79 17.27
N LEU A 200 -14.96 -1.76 18.16
CA LEU A 200 -16.06 -1.69 19.10
C LEU A 200 -15.68 -0.80 20.28
N ASN A 201 -16.35 0.33 20.43
CA ASN A 201 -16.22 1.17 21.61
C ASN A 201 -17.23 0.75 22.69
N LEU A 202 -16.73 0.32 23.85
CA LEU A 202 -17.56 -0.10 24.98
C LEU A 202 -18.50 1.01 25.47
N ARG A 203 -18.06 2.27 25.44
CA ARG A 203 -18.90 3.42 25.82
C ARG A 203 -20.11 3.53 24.90
N ASP A 204 -19.89 3.43 23.60
CA ASP A 204 -20.96 3.52 22.60
C ASP A 204 -21.93 2.33 22.67
N GLN A 205 -21.42 1.13 22.98
CA GLN A 205 -22.25 -0.07 23.14
C GLN A 205 -23.15 -0.01 24.38
N VAL A 206 -22.67 0.56 25.49
CA VAL A 206 -23.50 0.79 26.69
C VAL A 206 -24.46 1.98 26.47
N GLY A 207 -24.03 2.97 25.69
CA GLY A 207 -24.81 4.14 25.35
C GLY A 207 -24.74 5.25 26.40
N PRO A 208 -25.70 6.19 26.40
CA PRO A 208 -25.62 7.45 27.16
C PRO A 208 -25.46 7.30 28.68
N THR A 209 -25.73 6.11 29.23
CA THR A 209 -25.65 5.84 30.67
C THR A 209 -24.27 5.36 31.12
N PHE A 210 -23.31 5.17 30.21
CA PHE A 210 -21.97 4.68 30.55
C PHE A 210 -21.31 5.55 31.62
N ASP A 211 -21.29 6.86 31.42
CA ASP A 211 -20.61 7.82 32.32
C ASP A 211 -21.35 8.02 33.66
N ASN A 212 -22.56 7.46 33.81
CA ASN A 212 -23.28 7.44 35.09
C ASN A 212 -22.76 6.35 36.05
N VAL A 213 -22.12 5.30 35.51
CA VAL A 213 -21.74 4.09 36.26
C VAL A 213 -20.24 3.84 36.19
N PHE A 214 -19.60 4.17 35.06
CA PHE A 214 -18.19 3.90 34.81
C PHE A 214 -17.41 5.20 34.60
N VAL A 215 -16.16 5.20 35.04
CA VAL A 215 -15.18 6.23 34.73
C VAL A 215 -14.01 5.56 34.02
N ALA A 216 -13.70 6.02 32.81
CA ALA A 216 -12.61 5.47 32.02
C ALA A 216 -11.26 5.99 32.55
N GLY A 217 -10.38 5.09 32.97
CA GLY A 217 -9.01 5.47 33.31
C GLY A 217 -8.16 5.82 32.08
N ASN A 218 -8.52 5.28 30.92
CA ASN A 218 -7.98 5.62 29.61
C ASN A 218 -9.04 5.26 28.54
N ASP A 219 -9.51 6.26 27.79
CA ASP A 219 -10.55 6.07 26.77
C ASP A 219 -10.10 5.14 25.62
N GLU A 220 -8.81 5.10 25.28
CA GLU A 220 -8.28 4.18 24.25
C GLU A 220 -8.48 2.71 24.63
N LYS A 221 -8.47 2.40 25.93
CA LYS A 221 -8.70 1.03 26.42
C LYS A 221 -10.17 0.60 26.35
N LEU A 222 -11.09 1.51 26.03
CA LEU A 222 -12.48 1.18 25.79
C LEU A 222 -12.75 0.72 24.35
N VAL A 223 -11.76 0.89 23.47
CA VAL A 223 -11.86 0.50 22.06
C VAL A 223 -11.29 -0.90 21.89
N ILE A 224 -12.15 -1.84 21.52
CA ILE A 224 -11.80 -3.25 21.27
C ILE A 224 -11.76 -3.48 19.76
N PRO A 225 -10.62 -3.93 19.20
CA PRO A 225 -10.52 -4.28 17.79
C PRO A 225 -11.65 -5.22 17.36
N GLN A 226 -12.36 -4.88 16.28
CA GLN A 226 -13.52 -5.67 15.84
C GLN A 226 -13.14 -7.14 15.59
N PHE A 227 -11.90 -7.37 15.13
CA PHE A 227 -11.29 -8.69 14.94
C PHE A 227 -11.31 -9.59 16.18
N LEU A 228 -11.20 -9.02 17.38
CA LEU A 228 -11.17 -9.74 18.65
C LEU A 228 -12.57 -9.97 19.25
N THR A 229 -13.61 -9.43 18.63
CA THR A 229 -15.00 -9.62 19.08
C THR A 229 -15.57 -10.95 18.59
N ARG A 230 -16.67 -11.41 19.20
CA ARG A 230 -17.44 -12.57 18.71
C ARG A 230 -17.85 -12.40 17.25
N TYR A 231 -18.25 -11.18 16.86
CA TYR A 231 -18.59 -10.87 15.48
C TYR A 231 -17.38 -11.11 14.56
N GLY A 232 -16.21 -10.52 14.86
CA GLY A 232 -15.00 -10.70 14.05
C GLY A 232 -14.57 -12.17 13.94
N LEU A 233 -14.69 -12.93 15.03
CA LEU A 233 -14.42 -14.37 15.00
C LEU A 233 -15.34 -15.11 14.02
N GLN A 234 -16.66 -14.91 14.13
CA GLN A 234 -17.66 -15.65 13.36
C GLN A 234 -17.82 -15.16 11.92
N SER A 235 -17.77 -13.85 11.71
CA SER A 235 -18.03 -13.23 10.41
C SER A 235 -16.80 -13.20 9.51
N TYR A 236 -15.60 -13.22 10.10
CA TYR A 236 -14.32 -13.14 9.38
C TYR A 236 -13.41 -14.33 9.69
N PHE A 237 -12.86 -14.46 10.90
CA PHE A 237 -11.74 -15.38 11.17
C PHE A 237 -12.05 -16.85 10.82
N VAL A 238 -13.20 -17.37 11.27
CA VAL A 238 -13.59 -18.77 10.99
C VAL A 238 -13.77 -19.04 9.49
N LYS A 239 -14.20 -18.03 8.72
CA LYS A 239 -14.39 -18.15 7.27
C LYS A 239 -13.08 -18.12 6.49
N GLN A 240 -12.00 -17.62 7.08
CA GLN A 240 -10.69 -17.56 6.41
C GLN A 240 -9.98 -18.91 6.34
N ARG A 241 -10.49 -19.98 6.99
CA ARG A 241 -9.84 -21.31 7.04
C ARG A 241 -9.36 -21.81 5.67
N GLU A 242 -10.19 -21.66 4.63
CA GLU A 242 -9.84 -22.09 3.27
C GLU A 242 -8.85 -21.12 2.58
N GLY A 243 -8.88 -19.83 2.93
CA GLY A 243 -7.99 -18.79 2.41
C GLY A 243 -6.62 -18.70 3.09
N LEU A 244 -6.37 -19.43 4.18
CA LEU A 244 -5.09 -19.42 4.91
C LEU A 244 -3.91 -19.81 4.02
N VAL A 245 -4.15 -20.70 3.06
CA VAL A 245 -3.15 -21.13 2.07
C VAL A 245 -2.68 -19.95 1.20
N GLU A 246 -3.60 -19.13 0.69
CA GLU A 246 -3.27 -17.95 -0.12
C GLU A 246 -2.55 -16.88 0.71
N LEU A 247 -2.96 -16.69 1.98
CA LEU A 247 -2.30 -15.76 2.90
C LEU A 247 -0.85 -16.15 3.17
N THR A 248 -0.61 -17.46 3.33
CA THR A 248 0.74 -17.97 3.55
C THR A 248 1.61 -17.74 2.31
N ALA A 249 1.02 -17.85 1.11
CA ALA A 249 1.74 -17.69 -0.16
C ALA A 249 2.19 -16.26 -0.40
N LEU A 250 1.30 -15.31 -0.11
CA LEU A 250 1.63 -13.90 -0.08
C LEU A 250 2.78 -13.63 0.90
N ASP A 251 2.72 -14.18 2.10
CA ASP A 251 3.77 -13.97 3.11
C ASP A 251 5.11 -14.58 2.71
N SER A 252 5.13 -15.77 2.11
CA SER A 252 6.38 -16.34 1.57
C SER A 252 6.95 -15.51 0.43
N TRP A 253 6.11 -14.97 -0.46
CA TRP A 253 6.56 -14.07 -1.52
C TRP A 253 7.10 -12.75 -0.96
N VAL A 254 6.43 -12.15 0.04
CA VAL A 254 6.90 -10.93 0.71
C VAL A 254 8.24 -11.15 1.40
N LEU A 255 8.44 -12.31 2.01
CA LEU A 255 9.70 -12.68 2.65
C LEU A 255 10.76 -13.23 1.70
N ASN A 256 10.48 -13.29 0.39
CA ASN A 256 11.37 -13.89 -0.61
C ASN A 256 11.78 -15.35 -0.29
N LEU A 257 10.87 -16.10 0.36
CA LEU A 257 11.01 -17.54 0.59
C LEU A 257 10.57 -18.35 -0.63
N THR A 258 9.67 -17.79 -1.44
CA THR A 258 9.26 -18.33 -2.74
C THR A 258 9.32 -17.23 -3.80
N GLN A 259 9.71 -17.59 -5.02
CA GLN A 259 9.75 -16.64 -6.15
C GLN A 259 8.37 -16.32 -6.73
N SER A 260 7.32 -17.04 -6.32
CA SER A 260 5.95 -16.82 -6.78
C SER A 260 4.95 -16.93 -5.63
N VAL A 261 3.81 -16.28 -5.79
CA VAL A 261 2.63 -16.35 -4.89
C VAL A 261 1.87 -17.68 -5.08
N ALA A 262 2.26 -18.53 -6.03
CA ALA A 262 1.64 -19.84 -6.24
C ALA A 262 2.44 -20.94 -5.53
N TYR A 263 1.83 -21.57 -4.52
CA TYR A 263 2.38 -22.78 -3.88
C TYR A 263 2.08 -24.07 -4.65
N SER A 264 2.95 -25.07 -4.46
CA SER A 264 2.67 -26.47 -4.82
C SER A 264 1.64 -27.08 -3.86
N GLU A 265 0.92 -28.13 -4.27
CA GLU A 265 -0.05 -28.81 -3.38
C GLU A 265 0.57 -29.36 -2.09
N ALA A 266 1.86 -29.76 -2.12
CA ALA A 266 2.57 -30.27 -0.96
C ALA A 266 2.75 -29.22 0.14
N ASP A 267 3.08 -27.98 -0.25
CA ASP A 267 3.20 -26.85 0.70
C ASP A 267 1.83 -26.56 1.36
N ARG A 268 0.74 -26.68 0.58
CA ARG A 268 -0.63 -26.47 1.07
C ARG A 268 -1.03 -27.51 2.12
N GLU A 269 -0.68 -28.77 1.90
CA GLU A 269 -0.96 -29.85 2.85
C GLU A 269 -0.17 -29.69 4.15
N GLU A 270 1.10 -29.30 4.09
CA GLU A 270 1.92 -29.08 5.28
C GLU A 270 1.36 -27.92 6.12
N ILE A 271 0.95 -26.83 5.46
CA ILE A 271 0.28 -25.70 6.12
C ILE A 271 -1.05 -26.15 6.75
N GLN A 272 -1.89 -26.91 6.04
CA GLN A 272 -3.17 -27.40 6.57
C GLN A 272 -3.00 -28.34 7.78
N ARG A 273 -2.01 -29.24 7.76
CA ARG A 273 -1.78 -30.22 8.85
C ARG A 273 -1.51 -29.57 10.20
N HIS A 274 -1.05 -28.33 10.22
CA HIS A 274 -0.76 -27.62 11.46
C HIS A 274 -1.83 -26.60 11.86
N ILE A 275 -2.83 -26.34 11.01
CA ILE A 275 -3.97 -25.46 11.28
C ILE A 275 -5.16 -26.24 11.87
N THR A 276 -5.22 -27.56 11.62
CA THR A 276 -6.27 -28.48 12.12
C THR A 276 -5.84 -29.16 13.41
#